data_AF-A0A7J8NFC0-F1
#
_entry.id   AF-A0A7J8NFC0-F1
#
_cell.length_a   1.000
_cell.length_b   1.000
_cell.length_c   1.000
_cell.angle_alpha   90.00
_cell.angle_beta   90.00
_cell.angle_gamma   90.00
#
_symmetry.space_group_name_H-M   'P 1'
#
loop_
_entity.id
_entity.type
_entity.pdbx_description
1 polymer ?
#
loop_
_entity_poly.entity_id
_entity_poly.type
_entity_poly.pdbx_seq_one_letter_code
_entity_poly.pdbx_strand_id
1 'polypeptide(L)'
;MALEVGNAIGEVLAIDWRDKDGGWTEYIRIKINIDINKPLRRVVHYIDHEGEEFVCAIRYDKLPRFCYICGLIGHTAQKCNEQIINNESQDNIFQYGDWLRVPIRVINQNNRLLRNGIEMIKEDNVNDRKSYRKFCK
;
A
#
# COMPACT_ATOMS: atom_id res chain seq x y z
N MET A 1 1.69 13.39 -7.89
CA MET A 1 2.32 12.39 -6.99
C MET A 1 1.35 11.55 -6.15
N ALA A 2 0.81 12.01 -5.00
CA ALA A 2 0.06 11.13 -4.08
C ALA A 2 -1.14 10.41 -4.73
N LEU A 3 -1.96 11.14 -5.48
CA LEU A 3 -3.11 10.57 -6.20
C LEU A 3 -2.67 9.56 -7.28
N GLU A 4 -1.61 9.87 -8.02
CA GLU A 4 -1.08 9.01 -9.10
C GLU A 4 -0.50 7.71 -8.53
N VAL A 5 0.32 7.81 -7.48
CA VAL A 5 0.87 6.64 -6.76
C VAL A 5 -0.25 5.81 -6.15
N GLY A 6 -1.24 6.45 -5.53
CA GLY A 6 -2.41 5.77 -4.98
C GLY A 6 -3.18 5.00 -6.03
N ASN A 7 -3.53 5.64 -7.15
CA ASN A 7 -4.26 5.05 -8.27
C ASN A 7 -3.50 3.91 -8.97
N ALA A 8 -2.16 3.90 -8.91
CA ALA A 8 -1.36 2.78 -9.39
C ALA A 8 -1.46 1.52 -8.52
N ILE A 9 -1.95 1.65 -7.27
CA ILE A 9 -2.21 0.54 -6.36
C ILE A 9 -3.70 0.16 -6.37
N GLY A 10 -4.59 1.15 -6.31
CA GLY A 10 -6.03 0.96 -6.26
C GLY A 10 -6.78 2.29 -6.18
N GLU A 11 -8.10 2.25 -6.10
CA GLU A 11 -8.92 3.45 -6.03
C GLU A 11 -8.63 4.25 -4.75
N VAL A 12 -8.28 5.53 -4.90
CA VAL A 12 -7.97 6.41 -3.77
C VAL A 12 -9.24 6.94 -3.13
N LEU A 13 -9.42 6.66 -1.84
CA LEU A 13 -10.55 7.10 -1.03
C LEU A 13 -10.24 8.35 -0.22
N ALA A 14 -8.99 8.48 0.25
CA ALA A 14 -8.55 9.65 0.99
C ALA A 14 -7.03 9.80 0.97
N ILE A 15 -6.56 11.04 1.09
CA ILE A 15 -5.14 11.36 1.26
C ILE A 15 -4.97 12.10 2.59
N ASP A 16 -4.02 11.64 3.41
CA ASP A 16 -3.65 12.31 4.65
C ASP A 16 -2.43 13.20 4.36
N TRP A 17 -2.68 14.50 4.21
CA TRP A 17 -1.65 15.47 3.84
C TRP A 17 -0.80 15.94 5.03
N ARG A 18 -1.15 15.56 6.26
CA ARG A 18 -0.49 16.05 7.48
C ARG A 18 -0.08 14.89 8.38
N ASP A 19 1.05 15.05 9.07
CA ASP A 19 1.21 14.35 10.35
C ASP A 19 0.43 15.09 11.44
N LYS A 20 0.20 14.42 12.57
CA LYS A 20 -0.48 15.00 13.75
C LYS A 20 0.14 16.32 14.25
N ASP A 21 1.40 16.57 13.89
CA ASP A 21 2.24 17.67 14.39
C ASP A 21 2.59 18.73 13.32
N GLY A 22 2.02 18.65 12.10
CA GLY A 22 2.17 19.71 11.09
C GLY A 22 3.57 19.90 10.48
N GLY A 23 4.51 18.98 10.73
CA GLY A 23 5.85 18.98 10.12
C GLY A 23 5.92 18.31 8.74
N TRP A 24 7.07 18.47 8.07
CA TRP A 24 7.42 17.75 6.84
C TRP A 24 7.39 16.24 7.09
N THR A 25 6.70 15.49 6.25
CA THR A 25 6.49 14.04 6.44
C THR A 25 7.52 13.22 5.68
N GLU A 26 8.11 12.21 6.32
CA GLU A 26 8.98 11.22 5.67
C GLU A 26 8.21 10.25 4.74
N TYR A 27 6.87 10.24 4.80
CA TYR A 27 6.01 9.36 4.01
C TYR A 27 4.65 9.98 3.77
N ILE A 28 3.98 9.54 2.70
CA ILE A 28 2.58 9.89 2.39
C ILE A 28 1.68 8.76 2.88
N ARG A 29 0.53 9.10 3.49
CA ARG A 29 -0.50 8.11 3.82
C ARG A 29 -1.70 8.28 2.92
N ILE A 30 -2.09 7.18 2.29
CA ILE A 30 -3.20 7.14 1.35
C ILE A 30 -4.13 6.03 1.79
N LYS A 31 -5.43 6.33 1.87
CA LYS A 31 -6.47 5.32 2.03
C LYS A 31 -6.90 4.91 0.63
N ILE A 32 -6.69 3.65 0.30
CA ILE A 32 -7.03 3.07 -1.00
C ILE A 32 -7.95 1.86 -0.83
N ASN A 33 -8.77 1.61 -1.83
CA ASN A 33 -9.51 0.37 -2.00
C ASN A 33 -8.57 -0.68 -2.61
N ILE A 34 -8.43 -1.84 -1.98
CA ILE A 34 -7.53 -2.91 -2.43
C ILE A 34 -8.31 -4.19 -2.71
N ASP A 35 -7.96 -4.86 -3.80
CA ASP A 35 -8.48 -6.18 -4.13
C ASP A 35 -7.74 -7.24 -3.30
N ILE A 36 -8.43 -7.82 -2.32
CA ILE A 36 -7.88 -8.83 -1.41
C ILE A 36 -7.55 -10.16 -2.09
N ASN A 37 -8.06 -10.38 -3.31
CA ASN A 37 -7.78 -11.59 -4.08
C ASN A 37 -6.45 -11.51 -4.82
N LYS A 38 -5.77 -10.36 -4.75
CA LYS A 38 -4.44 -10.14 -5.32
C LYS A 38 -3.39 -10.05 -4.21
N PRO A 39 -2.16 -10.53 -4.47
CA PRO A 39 -1.05 -10.35 -3.54
C PRO A 39 -0.85 -8.88 -3.18
N LEU A 40 -0.47 -8.62 -1.94
CA LEU A 40 -0.17 -7.27 -1.47
C LEU A 40 0.94 -6.64 -2.33
N ARG A 41 0.77 -5.37 -2.70
CA ARG A 41 1.79 -4.62 -3.43
C ARG A 41 2.90 -4.21 -2.44
N ARG A 42 4.15 -4.48 -2.79
CA ARG A 42 5.32 -4.22 -1.93
C ARG A 42 5.98 -2.86 -2.23
N VAL A 43 6.05 -2.50 -3.51
CA VAL A 43 6.64 -1.27 -4.01
C VAL A 43 5.80 -0.68 -5.13
N VAL A 44 5.88 0.64 -5.30
CA VAL A 44 5.39 1.35 -6.49
C VAL A 44 6.57 2.01 -7.18
N HIS A 45 6.65 1.83 -8.48
CA HIS A 45 7.55 2.60 -9.33
C HIS A 45 6.76 3.81 -9.87
N TYR A 46 7.30 5.00 -9.69
CA TYR A 46 6.71 6.26 -10.11
C TYR A 46 7.74 7.06 -10.89
N ILE A 47 7.31 7.67 -11.99
CA ILE A 47 8.14 8.61 -12.75
C ILE A 47 7.43 9.95 -12.68
N ASP A 48 8.14 10.99 -12.24
CA ASP A 48 7.56 12.32 -12.16
C ASP A 48 7.52 13.02 -13.53
N HIS A 49 7.09 14.29 -13.53
CA HIS A 49 7.00 15.08 -14.76
C HIS A 49 8.36 15.50 -15.32
N GLU A 50 9.42 15.49 -14.50
CA GLU A 50 10.79 15.80 -14.88
C GLU A 50 11.52 14.55 -15.42
N GLY A 51 10.92 13.37 -15.25
CA GLY A 51 11.45 12.09 -15.70
C GLY A 51 12.27 11.35 -14.63
N GLU A 52 12.25 11.83 -13.38
CA GLU A 52 12.92 11.17 -12.27
C GLU A 52 12.16 9.93 -11.81
N GLU A 53 12.88 8.83 -11.62
CA GLU A 53 12.31 7.56 -11.18
C GLU A 53 12.38 7.41 -9.65
N PHE A 54 11.24 7.10 -9.04
CA PHE A 54 11.08 6.86 -7.63
C PHE A 54 10.59 5.43 -7.38
N VAL A 55 11.23 4.76 -6.41
CA VAL A 55 10.75 3.47 -5.88
C VAL A 55 10.21 3.71 -4.48
N CYS A 56 8.89 3.68 -4.35
CA CYS A 56 8.21 3.90 -3.09
C CYS A 56 7.90 2.56 -2.42
N ALA A 57 8.48 2.31 -1.24
CA ALA A 57 8.12 1.16 -0.42
C ALA A 57 6.74 1.36 0.23
N ILE A 58 5.88 0.34 0.16
CA ILE A 58 4.54 0.38 0.76
C ILE A 58 4.56 -0.24 2.15
N ARG A 59 3.87 0.41 3.09
CA ARG A 59 3.46 -0.19 4.36
C ARG A 59 1.96 -0.04 4.56
N TYR A 60 1.33 -1.09 5.05
CA TYR A 60 -0.11 -1.19 5.28
C TYR A 60 -0.44 -0.93 6.74
N ASP A 61 -1.34 0.02 6.97
CA ASP A 61 -1.92 0.28 8.29
C ASP A 61 -3.00 -0.78 8.58
N LYS A 62 -3.05 -1.27 9.82
CA LYS A 62 -4.01 -2.31 10.27
C LYS A 62 -4.09 -3.55 9.37
N LEU A 63 -2.97 -3.95 8.76
CA LEU A 63 -2.93 -5.12 7.88
C LEU A 63 -3.44 -6.38 8.64
N PRO A 64 -4.38 -7.17 8.12
CA PRO A 64 -4.77 -8.44 8.75
C PRO A 64 -3.68 -9.50 8.60
N ARG A 65 -3.95 -10.73 9.06
CA ARG A 65 -3.07 -11.86 8.79
C ARG A 65 -3.03 -12.16 7.29
N PHE A 66 -1.82 -12.30 6.74
CA PHE A 66 -1.59 -12.59 5.33
C PHE A 66 -0.48 -13.63 5.16
N CYS A 67 -0.36 -14.19 3.97
CA CYS A 67 0.59 -15.25 3.65
C CYS A 67 1.97 -14.68 3.25
N TYR A 68 3.04 -15.18 3.86
CA TYR A 68 4.40 -14.68 3.58
C TYR A 68 5.02 -15.26 2.29
N ILE A 69 4.35 -16.25 1.69
CA ILE A 69 4.74 -16.89 0.43
C ILE A 69 4.10 -16.14 -0.74
N CYS A 70 2.76 -16.15 -0.80
CA CYS A 70 2.01 -15.60 -1.93
C CYS A 70 1.47 -14.18 -1.72
N GLY A 71 1.56 -13.61 -0.51
CA GLY A 71 1.12 -12.24 -0.23
C GLY A 71 -0.40 -12.04 -0.10
N LEU A 72 -1.20 -13.09 -0.16
CA LEU A 72 -2.67 -13.01 -0.03
C LEU A 72 -3.14 -12.92 1.42
N ILE A 73 -4.23 -12.19 1.64
CA ILE A 73 -4.90 -12.11 2.95
C ILE A 73 -5.77 -13.37 3.17
N GLY A 74 -5.84 -13.84 4.42
CA GLY A 74 -6.78 -14.90 4.82
C GLY A 74 -6.14 -16.24 5.19
N HIS A 75 -4.88 -16.49 4.82
CA HIS A 75 -4.16 -17.71 5.19
C HIS A 75 -2.71 -17.44 5.62
N THR A 76 -2.04 -18.47 6.15
CA THR A 76 -0.62 -18.43 6.58
C THR A 76 0.20 -19.14 5.53
N ALA A 77 1.52 -18.91 5.52
CA ALA A 77 2.46 -19.72 4.76
C ALA A 77 2.16 -21.23 4.88
N GLN A 78 2.01 -21.74 6.11
CA GLN A 78 1.70 -23.15 6.41
C GLN A 78 0.46 -23.74 5.72
N LYS A 79 -0.50 -22.90 5.30
CA LYS A 79 -1.75 -23.31 4.62
C LYS A 79 -1.79 -22.81 3.17
N CYS A 80 -0.64 -22.45 2.60
CA CYS A 80 -0.53 -21.90 1.27
C CYS A 80 -0.38 -23.03 0.25
N ASN A 81 -1.23 -23.01 -0.78
CA ASN A 81 -1.17 -24.02 -1.84
C ASN A 81 0.14 -23.91 -2.66
N GLU A 82 0.71 -22.71 -2.80
CA GLU A 82 2.01 -22.52 -3.46
C GLU A 82 3.16 -23.18 -2.70
N GLN A 83 3.04 -23.32 -1.37
CA GLN A 83 4.02 -24.07 -0.58
C GLN A 83 4.05 -25.56 -0.96
N ILE A 84 2.90 -26.13 -1.33
CA ILE A 84 2.77 -27.54 -1.70
C ILE A 84 3.47 -27.81 -3.04
N ILE A 85 3.40 -26.85 -3.96
CA ILE A 85 4.01 -26.93 -5.30
C ILE A 85 5.54 -26.78 -5.19
N ASN A 86 6.01 -25.87 -4.34
CA ASN A 86 7.45 -25.57 -4.23
C ASN A 86 8.24 -26.56 -3.37
N ASN A 87 7.62 -27.55 -2.71
CA ASN A 87 8.34 -28.55 -1.91
C ASN A 87 9.28 -29.45 -2.74
N GLU A 88 9.25 -29.38 -4.07
CA GLU A 88 10.23 -30.01 -4.96
C GLU A 88 11.51 -29.16 -5.17
N SER A 89 11.49 -27.88 -4.77
CA SER A 89 12.61 -26.93 -4.85
C SER A 89 12.84 -26.30 -3.47
N GLN A 90 13.93 -26.72 -2.81
CA GLN A 90 14.16 -26.60 -1.37
C GLN A 90 14.27 -25.17 -0.77
N ASP A 91 14.02 -24.13 -1.56
CA ASP A 91 14.19 -22.73 -1.19
C ASP A 91 12.85 -21.97 -1.24
N ASN A 92 11.98 -22.21 -0.26
CA ASN A 92 10.80 -21.36 -0.03
C ASN A 92 11.25 -19.98 0.53
N ILE A 93 11.73 -19.11 -0.35
CA ILE A 93 12.07 -17.73 0.01
C ILE A 93 10.76 -16.98 0.30
N PHE A 94 10.54 -16.61 1.57
CA PHE A 94 9.41 -15.76 1.96
C PHE A 94 9.52 -14.40 1.25
N GLN A 95 8.67 -14.17 0.24
CA GLN A 95 8.69 -12.94 -0.56
C GLN A 95 8.12 -11.74 0.19
N TYR A 96 7.41 -11.99 1.30
CA TYR A 96 6.75 -11.00 2.13
C TYR A 96 7.12 -11.18 3.60
N GLY A 97 6.91 -10.15 4.41
CA GLY A 97 7.15 -10.23 5.85
C GLY A 97 6.55 -9.06 6.62
N ASP A 98 6.85 -9.02 7.92
CA ASP A 98 6.30 -8.02 8.85
C ASP A 98 6.68 -6.57 8.52
N TRP A 99 7.72 -6.36 7.71
CA TRP A 99 8.13 -5.04 7.22
C TRP A 99 7.05 -4.36 6.36
N LEU A 100 6.04 -5.09 5.88
CA LEU A 100 4.84 -4.54 5.23
C LEU A 100 3.85 -3.92 6.21
N ARG A 101 3.95 -4.18 7.51
CA ARG A 101 3.08 -3.58 8.52
C ARG A 101 3.64 -2.24 8.95
N VAL A 102 2.76 -1.26 9.12
CA VAL A 102 3.13 -0.05 9.86
C VAL A 102 3.33 -0.44 11.34
N PRO A 103 4.45 -0.05 11.98
CA PRO A 103 4.64 -0.26 13.41
C PRO A 103 3.52 0.38 14.23
N ILE A 104 2.97 -0.35 15.20
CA ILE A 104 1.96 0.19 16.11
C ILE A 104 2.64 1.25 16.98
N ARG A 105 2.34 2.53 16.73
CA ARG A 105 2.70 3.60 17.67
C ARG A 105 1.81 3.46 18.90
N VAL A 106 2.37 3.13 20.06
CA VAL A 106 1.63 3.16 21.33
C VAL A 106 1.28 4.61 21.64
N ILE A 107 0.01 4.96 21.47
CA ILE A 107 -0.49 6.30 21.77
C ILE A 107 -0.84 6.34 23.25
N ASN A 108 -0.19 7.21 24.02
CA ASN A 108 -0.62 7.55 25.36
C ASN A 108 -2.04 8.16 25.26
N GLN A 109 -3.02 7.59 25.95
CA GLN A 109 -4.46 7.64 25.63
C GLN A 109 -5.15 9.02 25.73
N ASN A 110 -4.41 10.11 25.93
CA ASN A 110 -5.00 11.41 26.29
C ASN A 110 -5.33 12.33 25.12
N ASN A 111 -4.90 12.07 23.88
CA ASN A 111 -5.14 13.00 22.77
C ASN A 111 -5.82 12.32 21.57
N ARG A 112 -7.15 12.28 21.61
CA ARG A 112 -8.02 12.09 20.44
C ARG A 112 -7.98 13.31 19.52
N LEU A 113 -6.80 13.68 19.02
CA LEU A 113 -6.68 14.74 18.02
C LEU A 113 -7.16 14.19 16.68
N LEU A 114 -8.31 14.71 16.26
CA LEU A 114 -8.86 14.57 14.91
C LEU A 114 -7.78 15.00 13.91
N ARG A 115 -7.48 14.13 12.94
CA ARG A 115 -6.57 14.45 11.84
C ARG A 115 -7.28 15.45 10.93
N ASN A 116 -7.13 16.73 11.19
CA ASN A 116 -7.77 17.82 10.45
C ASN A 116 -7.20 18.02 9.02
N GLY A 117 -6.31 17.12 8.56
CA GLY A 117 -5.65 17.17 7.24
C GLY A 117 -5.99 16.03 6.29
N ILE A 118 -7.01 15.22 6.60
CA ILE A 118 -7.50 14.16 5.70
C ILE A 118 -8.42 14.79 4.66
N GLU A 119 -8.02 14.69 3.39
CA GLU A 119 -8.88 15.03 2.25
C GLU A 119 -9.57 13.75 1.74
N MET A 120 -10.90 13.77 1.73
CA MET A 120 -11.71 12.71 1.13
C MET A 120 -11.83 12.98 -0.37
N ILE A 121 -11.53 11.98 -1.20
CA ILE A 121 -11.71 12.10 -2.64
C ILE A 121 -13.15 11.69 -2.95
N LYS A 122 -13.93 12.61 -3.52
CA LYS A 122 -15.30 12.32 -3.97
C LYS A 122 -15.24 11.48 -5.24
N GLU A 123 -16.13 10.49 -5.34
CA GLU A 123 -16.44 9.81 -6.59
C GLU A 123 -17.15 10.82 -7.52
N ASP A 124 -16.40 11.66 -8.20
CA ASP A 124 -16.94 12.34 -9.37
C ASP A 124 -16.95 11.32 -10.51
N ASN A 125 -18.08 11.18 -11.21
CA ASN A 125 -18.22 10.30 -12.38
C ASN A 125 -17.21 10.73 -13.48
N VAL A 126 -15.97 10.24 -13.45
CA VAL A 126 -14.93 10.59 -14.42
C VAL A 126 -15.07 9.70 -15.65
N ASN A 127 -16.03 10.06 -16.49
CA ASN A 127 -16.06 9.71 -17.90
C ASN A 127 -15.34 10.81 -18.70
N ASP A 128 -14.09 11.14 -18.32
CA ASP A 128 -13.14 11.87 -19.16
C ASP A 128 -11.82 12.12 -18.39
N ARG A 129 -10.77 11.36 -18.72
CA ARG A 129 -9.49 11.94 -19.15
C ARG A 129 -8.53 10.85 -19.63
N LYS A 130 -8.28 10.96 -20.92
CA LYS A 130 -7.40 10.18 -21.79
C LYS A 130 -5.98 10.03 -21.22
N SER A 131 -5.45 8.82 -21.42
CA SER A 131 -4.11 8.56 -21.93
C SER A 131 -2.91 9.05 -21.11
N TYR A 132 -2.45 8.23 -20.17
CA TYR A 132 -1.02 7.97 -20.02
C TYR A 132 -0.77 6.47 -19.92
N ARG A 133 -0.44 5.89 -21.08
CA ARG A 133 0.18 4.57 -21.20
C ARG A 133 1.65 4.71 -20.81
N LYS A 134 2.05 3.97 -19.78
CA LYS A 134 3.20 3.03 -19.77
C LYS A 134 3.46 2.60 -18.33
N PHE A 135 2.96 1.43 -17.97
CA PHE A 135 3.57 0.64 -16.90
C PHE A 135 4.76 -0.08 -17.53
N CYS A 136 5.99 0.24 -17.10
CA CYS A 136 7.12 -0.63 -17.39
C CYS A 136 6.87 -1.97 -16.70
N LYS A 137 7.01 -3.06 -17.46
CA LYS A 137 6.86 -4.44 -17.00
C LYS A 137 8.09 -4.88 -16.22
#